data_AF-A0A4V5MZK1-F1
#
_entry.id   AF-A0A4V5MZK1-F1
#
_cell.length_a   1.000
_cell.length_b   1.000
_cell.length_c   1.000
_cell.angle_alpha   90.00
_cell.angle_beta   90.00
_cell.angle_gamma   90.00
#
_symmetry.space_group_name_H-M   'P 1'
#
loop_
_entity.id
_entity.type
_entity.pdbx_description
1 polymer ?
#
loop_
_entity_poly.entity_id
_entity_poly.type
_entity_poly.pdbx_seq_one_letter_code
_entity_poly.pdbx_strand_id
1 'polypeptide(L)'
;MSAADEDGGRSLGQLVASATAELSALVHDEIALAKAELRQDVKRAGFGGLAIAAAGVLALFALPVLSFAAAYGIHNFGLGLSWSFLIVGGAFLVLAGLLGLLAVAKFKKISKPEKSIASAKETASVLHSVKPHPRPGPLPPGSRADAG
;
A
#
# COMPACT_ATOMS: atom_id res chain seq x y z
N MET A 1 7.78 -33.25 -53.83
CA MET A 1 8.36 -33.22 -52.48
C MET A 1 9.82 -32.82 -52.60
N SER A 2 10.19 -31.61 -52.15
CA SER A 2 11.57 -31.26 -51.82
C SER A 2 11.51 -30.50 -50.50
N ALA A 3 11.91 -31.19 -49.43
CA ALA A 3 11.87 -30.73 -48.05
C ALA A 3 13.30 -30.46 -47.55
N ALA A 4 14.17 -29.92 -48.41
CA ALA A 4 15.61 -29.83 -48.14
C ALA A 4 16.22 -28.41 -48.26
N ASP A 5 15.41 -27.37 -48.50
CA ASP A 5 15.91 -25.98 -48.61
C ASP A 5 15.64 -25.11 -47.35
N GLU A 6 15.30 -25.71 -46.21
CA GLU A 6 14.92 -24.95 -44.99
C GLU A 6 16.06 -24.76 -43.95
N ASP A 7 17.22 -25.40 -44.12
CA ASP A 7 18.29 -25.45 -43.08
C ASP A 7 19.46 -24.45 -43.27
N GLY A 8 19.29 -23.44 -44.12
CA GLY A 8 20.29 -22.39 -44.40
C GLY A 8 20.33 -21.26 -43.37
N GLY A 9 20.77 -21.54 -42.15
CA GLY A 9 21.43 -20.60 -41.24
C GLY A 9 20.67 -19.31 -40.88
N ARG A 10 19.73 -19.39 -39.91
CA ARG A 10 19.32 -18.18 -39.17
C ARG A 10 20.60 -17.50 -38.67
N SER A 11 20.82 -16.26 -39.10
CA SER A 11 22.01 -15.52 -38.68
C SER A 11 22.05 -15.41 -37.15
N LEU A 12 23.25 -15.37 -36.55
CA LEU A 12 23.42 -15.12 -35.11
C LEU A 12 22.65 -13.86 -34.66
N GLY A 13 22.54 -12.86 -35.53
CA GLY A 13 21.72 -11.67 -35.30
C GLY A 13 20.23 -11.97 -35.16
N GLN A 14 19.67 -12.88 -35.97
CA GLN A 14 18.27 -13.32 -35.84
C GLN A 14 18.02 -14.17 -34.59
N LEU A 15 18.98 -15.01 -34.19
CA LEU A 15 18.88 -15.81 -32.97
C LEU A 15 18.92 -14.92 -31.71
N VAL A 16 19.81 -13.93 -31.69
CA VAL A 16 19.87 -12.95 -30.59
C VAL A 16 18.63 -12.05 -30.57
N ALA A 17 18.16 -11.61 -31.75
CA ALA A 17 16.95 -10.80 -31.85
C ALA A 17 15.69 -11.55 -31.36
N SER A 18 15.54 -12.83 -31.72
CA SER A 18 14.41 -13.67 -31.26
C SER A 18 14.49 -13.94 -29.76
N ALA A 19 15.65 -14.33 -29.22
CA ALA A 19 15.81 -14.54 -27.77
C ALA A 19 15.53 -13.24 -26.97
N THR A 20 15.97 -12.08 -27.47
CA THR A 20 15.69 -10.79 -26.83
C THR A 20 14.20 -10.42 -26.88
N ALA A 21 13.53 -10.76 -27.98
CA ALA A 21 12.09 -10.56 -28.12
C ALA A 21 11.28 -11.47 -27.16
N GLU A 22 11.68 -12.74 -27.00
CA GLU A 22 11.06 -13.66 -26.05
C GLU A 22 11.24 -13.22 -24.60
N LEU A 23 12.44 -12.76 -24.23
CA LEU A 23 12.68 -12.18 -22.90
C LEU A 23 11.85 -10.91 -22.66
N SER A 24 11.71 -10.05 -23.68
CA SER A 24 10.84 -8.87 -23.58
C SER A 24 9.37 -9.26 -23.43
N ALA A 25 8.92 -10.31 -24.10
CA ALA A 25 7.56 -10.84 -23.96
C ALA A 25 7.32 -11.39 -22.55
N LEU A 26 8.25 -12.17 -22.01
CA LEU A 26 8.15 -12.70 -20.64
C LEU A 26 8.06 -11.60 -19.58
N VAL A 27 8.92 -10.57 -19.69
CA VAL A 27 8.87 -9.41 -18.77
C VAL A 27 7.54 -8.68 -18.90
N HIS A 28 7.02 -8.52 -20.11
CA HIS A 28 5.71 -7.92 -20.32
C HIS A 28 4.59 -8.72 -19.66
N ASP A 29 4.62 -10.05 -19.78
CA ASP A 29 3.63 -10.95 -19.19
C ASP A 29 3.68 -10.92 -17.66
N GLU A 30 4.87 -10.90 -17.06
CA GLU A 30 5.03 -10.79 -15.60
C GLU A 30 4.47 -9.47 -15.07
N ILE A 31 4.71 -8.37 -15.79
CA ILE A 31 4.13 -7.05 -15.47
C ILE A 31 2.60 -7.09 -15.64
N ALA A 32 2.10 -7.72 -16.70
CA ALA A 32 0.67 -7.84 -16.95
C ALA A 32 -0.02 -8.66 -15.84
N LEU A 33 0.61 -9.74 -15.39
CA LEU A 33 0.15 -10.57 -14.29
C LEU A 33 0.15 -9.79 -12.97
N ALA A 34 1.28 -9.16 -12.61
CA ALA A 34 1.37 -8.35 -11.40
C ALA A 34 0.34 -7.22 -11.39
N LYS A 35 0.07 -6.61 -12.56
CA LYS A 35 -0.98 -5.58 -12.71
C LYS A 35 -2.38 -6.18 -12.54
N ALA A 36 -2.62 -7.39 -13.03
CA ALA A 36 -3.90 -8.07 -12.85
C ALA A 36 -4.14 -8.42 -11.37
N GLU A 37 -3.14 -8.96 -10.68
CA GLU A 37 -3.19 -9.26 -9.25
C GLU A 37 -3.40 -7.98 -8.43
N LEU A 38 -2.62 -6.92 -8.69
CA LEU A 38 -2.79 -5.64 -8.03
C LEU A 38 -4.20 -5.06 -8.24
N ARG A 39 -4.76 -5.17 -9.45
CA ARG A 39 -6.15 -4.72 -9.72
C ARG A 39 -7.17 -5.53 -8.93
N GLN A 40 -6.97 -6.84 -8.84
CA GLN A 40 -7.82 -7.72 -8.07
C GLN A 40 -7.75 -7.40 -6.57
N ASP A 41 -6.55 -7.15 -6.06
CA ASP A 41 -6.34 -6.75 -4.67
C ASP A 41 -6.92 -5.38 -4.36
N VAL A 42 -6.74 -4.39 -5.23
CA VAL A 42 -7.39 -3.08 -5.09
C VAL A 42 -8.91 -3.20 -5.09
N LYS A 43 -9.48 -4.05 -5.95
CA LYS A 43 -10.93 -4.28 -5.97
C LYS A 43 -11.43 -4.93 -4.68
N ARG A 44 -10.72 -5.95 -4.19
CA ARG A 44 -11.03 -6.65 -2.93
C ARG A 44 -10.91 -5.72 -1.74
N ALA A 45 -9.79 -5.00 -1.64
CA ALA A 45 -9.54 -4.01 -0.60
C ALA A 45 -10.53 -2.85 -0.67
N GLY A 46 -10.89 -2.39 -1.88
CA GLY A 46 -11.89 -1.35 -2.10
C GLY A 46 -13.28 -1.76 -1.63
N PHE A 47 -13.73 -2.97 -1.99
CA PHE A 47 -15.02 -3.49 -1.53
C PHE A 47 -15.03 -3.76 -0.02
N GLY A 48 -13.97 -4.37 0.51
CA GLY A 48 -13.82 -4.60 1.94
C GLY A 48 -13.80 -3.30 2.74
N GLY A 49 -13.07 -2.29 2.25
CA GLY A 49 -13.01 -0.97 2.84
C GLY A 49 -14.37 -0.27 2.84
N LEU A 50 -15.11 -0.31 1.72
CA LEU A 50 -16.47 0.22 1.63
C LEU A 50 -17.43 -0.49 2.58
N ALA A 51 -17.38 -1.83 2.65
CA ALA A 51 -18.24 -2.61 3.54
C ALA A 51 -17.96 -2.27 5.01
N ILE A 52 -16.69 -2.16 5.41
CA ILE A 52 -16.31 -1.75 6.78
C ILE A 52 -16.75 -0.32 7.06
N ALA A 53 -16.57 0.61 6.12
CA ALA A 53 -17.01 1.99 6.27
C ALA A 53 -18.53 2.09 6.43
N ALA A 54 -19.29 1.40 5.57
CA ALA A 54 -20.74 1.33 5.63
C ALA A 54 -21.21 0.71 6.95
N ALA A 55 -20.61 -0.39 7.38
CA ALA A 55 -20.90 -1.02 8.66
C ALA A 55 -20.63 -0.06 9.84
N GLY A 56 -19.51 0.69 9.79
CA GLY A 56 -19.18 1.70 10.79
C GLY A 56 -20.22 2.83 10.87
N VAL A 57 -20.66 3.33 9.71
CA VAL A 57 -21.73 4.36 9.63
C VAL A 57 -23.03 3.81 10.19
N LEU A 58 -23.45 2.61 9.79
CA LEU A 58 -24.67 1.99 10.29
C LEU A 58 -24.60 1.75 11.81
N ALA A 59 -23.47 1.27 12.33
CA ALA A 59 -23.26 1.11 13.76
C ALA A 59 -23.37 2.46 14.50
N LEU A 60 -22.79 3.53 13.95
CA LEU A 60 -22.89 4.87 14.52
C LEU A 60 -24.35 5.36 14.59
N PHE A 61 -25.15 5.15 13.54
CA PHE A 61 -26.57 5.50 13.52
C PHE A 61 -27.43 4.59 14.40
N ALA A 62 -27.03 3.33 14.60
CA ALA A 62 -27.72 2.42 15.50
C ALA A 62 -27.57 2.81 16.97
N LEU A 63 -26.46 3.44 17.37
CA LEU A 63 -26.20 3.85 18.75
C LEU A 63 -27.33 4.69 19.37
N PRO A 64 -27.80 5.80 18.79
CA PRO A 64 -28.91 6.56 19.37
C PRO A 64 -30.20 5.74 19.46
N VAL A 65 -30.53 4.92 18.45
CA VAL A 65 -31.71 4.05 18.48
C VAL A 65 -31.64 3.05 19.65
N LEU A 66 -30.50 2.38 19.80
CA LEU A 66 -30.24 1.46 20.91
C LEU A 66 -30.21 2.19 22.27
N SER A 67 -29.73 3.43 22.31
CA SER A 67 -29.72 4.25 23.52
C SER A 67 -31.14 4.54 23.99
N PHE A 68 -32.02 4.94 23.08
CA PHE A 68 -33.44 5.14 23.37
C PHE A 68 -34.08 3.84 23.84
N ALA A 69 -33.91 2.74 23.09
CA ALA A 69 -34.46 1.45 23.44
C ALA A 69 -34.00 0.99 24.84
N ALA A 70 -32.72 1.15 25.18
CA ALA A 70 -32.18 0.82 26.49
C ALA A 70 -32.75 1.71 27.60
N ALA A 71 -32.84 3.02 27.38
CA ALA A 71 -33.39 3.95 28.36
C ALA A 71 -34.87 3.67 28.65
N TYR A 72 -35.68 3.43 27.61
CA TYR A 72 -37.08 3.02 27.78
C TYR A 72 -37.20 1.62 28.42
N GLY A 73 -36.31 0.69 28.09
CA GLY A 73 -36.24 -0.62 28.72
C GLY A 73 -35.97 -0.53 30.23
N ILE A 74 -35.03 0.31 30.66
CA ILE A 74 -34.73 0.57 32.08
C ILE A 74 -35.90 1.28 32.75
N HIS A 75 -36.53 2.23 32.06
CA HIS A 75 -37.70 2.95 32.57
C HIS A 75 -38.85 2.01 32.95
N ASN A 76 -39.04 0.91 32.21
CA ASN A 76 -40.07 -0.10 32.50
C ASN A 76 -39.90 -0.81 33.85
N PHE A 77 -38.73 -0.71 34.50
CA PHE A 77 -38.52 -1.20 35.87
C PHE A 77 -38.96 -0.19 36.94
N GLY A 78 -39.62 0.90 36.57
CA GLY A 78 -40.13 1.93 37.48
C GLY A 78 -39.15 3.06 37.78
N LEU A 79 -37.97 3.08 37.17
CA LEU A 79 -37.05 4.23 37.27
C LEU A 79 -37.56 5.42 36.47
N GLY A 80 -37.32 6.64 36.94
CA GLY A 80 -37.61 7.84 36.14
C GLY A 80 -36.85 7.86 34.81
N LEU A 81 -37.47 8.42 33.76
CA LEU A 81 -36.89 8.44 32.42
C LEU A 81 -35.52 9.15 32.40
N SER A 82 -35.39 10.27 33.11
CA SER A 82 -34.12 11.02 33.24
C SER A 82 -33.00 10.16 33.81
N TRP A 83 -33.28 9.40 34.88
CA TRP A 83 -32.30 8.49 35.49
C TRP A 83 -31.93 7.34 34.56
N SER A 84 -32.88 6.86 33.77
CA SER A 84 -32.64 5.80 32.79
C SER A 84 -31.65 6.25 31.70
N PHE A 85 -31.83 7.47 31.16
CA PHE A 85 -30.87 8.05 30.21
C PHE A 85 -29.51 8.32 30.85
N LEU A 86 -29.45 8.76 32.11
CA LEU A 86 -28.19 8.96 32.82
C LEU A 86 -27.42 7.65 32.99
N ILE A 87 -28.10 6.54 33.30
CA ILE A 87 -27.47 5.23 33.42
C ILE A 87 -26.90 4.78 32.06
N VAL A 88 -27.68 4.88 30.98
CA VAL A 88 -27.23 4.49 29.64
C VAL A 88 -26.07 5.36 29.16
N GLY A 89 -26.18 6.68 29.33
CA GLY A 89 -25.11 7.63 28.99
C GLY A 89 -23.84 7.38 29.83
N GLY A 90 -23.99 7.15 31.13
CA GLY A 90 -22.90 6.77 32.02
C GLY A 90 -22.22 5.48 31.60
N ALA A 91 -22.98 4.47 31.19
CA ALA A 91 -22.43 3.21 30.66
C ALA A 91 -21.59 3.44 29.39
N PHE A 92 -22.03 4.31 28.47
CA PHE A 92 -21.22 4.68 27.30
C PHE A 92 -19.96 5.44 27.66
N LEU A 93 -19.99 6.34 28.65
CA LEU A 93 -18.79 7.04 29.11
C LEU A 93 -17.76 6.07 29.72
N VAL A 94 -18.22 5.09 30.52
CA VAL A 94 -17.35 4.03 31.05
C VAL A 94 -16.75 3.20 29.90
N LEU A 95 -17.57 2.77 28.95
CA LEU A 95 -17.10 2.01 27.79
C LEU A 95 -16.10 2.81 26.94
N ALA A 96 -16.38 4.08 26.67
CA ALA A 96 -15.49 4.98 25.94
C ALA A 96 -14.17 5.18 26.68
N GLY A 97 -14.20 5.33 28.01
CA GLY A 97 -13.01 5.39 28.85
C GLY A 97 -12.14 4.13 28.74
N LEU A 98 -12.76 2.94 28.83
CA LEU A 98 -12.06 1.65 28.70
C LEU A 98 -11.44 1.48 27.31
N LEU A 99 -12.20 1.76 26.24
CA LEU A 99 -11.71 1.68 24.87
C LEU A 99 -10.60 2.71 24.61
N GLY A 100 -10.71 3.92 25.14
CA GLY A 100 -9.68 4.95 25.07
C GLY A 100 -8.38 4.52 25.77
N LEU A 101 -8.49 3.92 26.96
CA LEU A 101 -7.33 3.36 27.68
C LEU A 101 -6.67 2.23 26.89
N LEU A 102 -7.45 1.31 26.32
CA LEU A 102 -6.94 0.22 25.48
C LEU A 102 -6.26 0.75 24.22
N ALA A 103 -6.84 1.77 23.57
CA ALA A 103 -6.26 2.42 22.41
C ALA A 103 -4.91 3.05 22.77
N VAL A 104 -4.85 3.86 23.83
CA VAL A 104 -3.60 4.48 24.31
C VAL A 104 -2.56 3.42 24.67
N ALA A 105 -2.96 2.34 25.33
CA ALA A 105 -2.06 1.24 25.69
C ALA A 105 -1.50 0.52 24.46
N LYS A 106 -2.30 0.32 23.40
CA LYS A 106 -1.82 -0.25 22.14
C LYS A 106 -0.91 0.72 21.37
N PHE A 107 -1.28 2.00 21.27
CA PHE A 107 -0.46 3.00 20.59
C PHE A 107 0.88 3.23 21.28
N LYS A 108 0.93 3.21 22.62
CA LYS A 108 2.20 3.27 23.36
C LYS A 108 3.14 2.10 23.07
N LYS A 109 2.62 0.92 22.72
CA LYS A 109 3.43 -0.26 22.39
C LYS A 109 3.95 -0.24 20.95
N ILE A 110 3.40 0.62 20.09
CA ILE A 110 3.90 0.81 18.73
C ILE A 110 5.11 1.75 18.82
N SER A 111 6.31 1.16 18.97
CA SER A 111 7.55 1.92 18.80
C SER A 111 7.62 2.45 17.37
N LYS A 112 8.11 3.68 17.20
CA LYS A 112 8.37 4.22 15.85
C LYS A 112 9.28 3.23 15.10
N PRO A 113 9.12 3.03 13.78
CA PRO A 113 9.98 2.14 13.01
C PRO A 113 11.38 2.78 12.87
N GLU A 114 12.14 2.80 13.96
CA GLU A 114 13.43 3.50 14.09
C GLU A 114 14.44 3.00 13.06
N LYS A 115 14.45 1.69 12.78
CA LYS A 115 15.32 1.09 11.74
C LYS A 115 14.97 1.60 10.35
N SER A 116 13.69 1.65 9.98
CA SER A 116 13.27 2.19 8.67
C SER A 116 13.55 3.67 8.54
N ILE A 117 13.35 4.44 9.61
CA ILE A 117 13.67 5.88 9.64
C ILE A 117 15.18 6.09 9.53
N ALA A 118 15.99 5.28 10.22
CA ALA A 118 17.44 5.34 10.17
C ALA A 118 17.97 4.99 8.77
N SER A 119 17.55 3.87 8.17
CA SER A 119 17.94 3.50 6.81
C SER A 119 17.50 4.52 5.76
N ALA A 120 16.31 5.12 5.91
CA ALA A 120 15.87 6.21 5.03
C ALA A 120 16.75 7.45 5.14
N LYS A 121 17.15 7.83 6.37
CA LYS A 121 18.07 8.95 6.61
C LYS A 121 19.47 8.67 6.08
N GLU A 122 19.97 7.46 6.27
CA GLU A 122 21.28 7.04 5.74
C GLU A 122 21.28 7.12 4.21
N THR A 123 20.25 6.56 3.56
CA THR A 123 20.10 6.63 2.10
C THR A 123 20.04 8.08 1.60
N ALA A 124 19.29 8.95 2.28
CA ALA A 124 19.23 10.37 1.95
C ALA A 124 20.58 11.07 2.14
N SER A 125 21.34 10.72 3.19
CA SER A 125 22.66 11.29 3.45
C SER A 125 23.70 10.89 2.40
N VAL A 126 23.67 9.64 1.94
CA VAL A 126 24.52 9.14 0.86
C VAL A 126 24.20 9.90 -0.44
N LEU A 127 22.91 10.03 -0.79
CA LEU A 127 22.48 10.77 -1.98
C LEU A 127 22.89 12.24 -1.96
N HIS A 128 22.83 12.91 -0.80
CA HIS A 128 23.29 14.29 -0.65
C HIS A 128 24.82 14.43 -0.73
N SER A 129 25.58 13.41 -0.33
CA SER A 129 27.05 13.41 -0.36
C SER A 129 27.63 13.21 -1.76
N VAL A 130 26.84 12.73 -2.72
CA VAL A 130 27.26 12.60 -4.12
C VAL A 130 27.15 13.96 -4.81
N LYS A 131 28.24 14.73 -4.84
CA LYS A 131 28.35 15.91 -5.70
C LYS A 131 28.33 15.46 -7.17
N PRO A 132 27.45 15.99 -8.03
CA PRO A 132 27.41 15.63 -9.44
C PRO A 132 28.78 15.92 -10.06
N HIS A 133 29.48 14.88 -10.51
CA HIS A 133 30.72 15.07 -11.23
C HIS A 133 30.41 15.74 -12.56
N PRO A 134 31.01 16.90 -12.87
CA PRO A 134 30.90 17.48 -14.19
C PRO A 134 31.43 16.44 -15.20
N ARG A 135 30.59 16.01 -16.15
CA ARG A 135 31.11 15.25 -17.29
C ARG A 135 32.23 16.10 -17.92
N PRO A 136 33.43 15.53 -18.16
CA PRO A 136 34.36 16.15 -19.08
C PRO A 136 33.60 16.40 -20.39
N GLY A 137 33.59 17.65 -20.85
CA GLY A 137 32.95 18.02 -22.10
C GLY A 137 33.54 17.20 -23.27
N PRO A 138 32.83 17.09 -24.40
CA PRO A 138 33.34 16.44 -25.59
C PRO A 138 34.75 16.95 -25.90
N LEU A 139 35.72 16.05 -26.04
CA LEU A 139 37.07 16.43 -26.42
C LEU A 139 37.01 17.17 -27.77
N PRO A 140 37.75 18.29 -27.92
CA PRO A 140 37.79 19.00 -29.18
C PRO A 140 38.29 18.07 -30.30
N PRO A 141 37.67 18.08 -31.48
CA PRO A 141 38.12 17.27 -32.60
C PRO A 141 39.53 17.72 -33.02
N GLY A 142 40.55 16.88 -32.74
CA GLY A 142 41.92 17.13 -33.19
C GLY A 142 43.06 16.47 -32.40
N SER A 143 42.85 15.96 -31.19
CA SER A 143 43.97 15.50 -30.32
C SER A 143 44.45 14.05 -30.56
N ARG A 144 44.32 13.51 -31.77
CA ARG A 144 44.95 12.23 -32.17
C ARG A 144 45.87 12.49 -33.34
N ALA A 145 46.99 13.18 -33.09
CA ALA A 145 47.99 13.44 -34.11
C ALA A 145 49.41 13.59 -33.53
N ASP A 146 49.78 12.77 -32.53
CA ASP A 146 51.13 12.75 -31.97
C ASP A 146 51.41 11.45 -31.19
N ALA A 147 51.40 10.33 -31.89
CA ALA A 147 52.12 9.13 -31.45
C ALA A 147 52.73 8.49 -32.71
N GLY A 148 53.92 8.99 -33.06
CA GLY A 148 54.82 8.33 -34.01
C GLY A 148 55.53 7.14 -33.40
#